data_AF-A0A427QUU7-F1
#
_entry.id   AF-A0A427QUU7-F1
#
_cell.length_a   1.000
_cell.length_b   1.000
_cell.length_c   1.000
_cell.angle_alpha   90.00
_cell.angle_beta   90.00
_cell.angle_gamma   90.00
#
_symmetry.space_group_name_H-M   'P 1'
#
loop_
_entity.id
_entity.type
_entity.pdbx_description
1 polymer ?
#
loop_
_entity_poly.entity_id
_entity_poly.type
_entity_poly.pdbx_seq_one_letter_code
_entity_poly.pdbx_strand_id
1 'polypeptide(L)'
;MKLLFGEDVISSDFEGLQSLLKQYYEKRKRPLCLCTNNGVEMYIAKINESYILKRMPKTGGRHSPVCLSFEPPEELSGLGEVQGQAIQENPEDGTTNLKLDFSLTKMPGKAPPAPSGADSDSVRTDGKKLTLRGLLHYLFEEAKLNYFNPDIPKRNWYTVRKALLNASDSKIAKRASLTDNLYIPETYNDQKKKEIIARRNEKMAHMNTGKASQNLMILIGIVKEISEARYDFKMVIKHCPDFHFFMNKDLHKRIFKRFQEDLELWGAHENSQLITISTFTRGISGVANLEEVSLIVVNEQWIPYENMYEYDLINEMIRENRPFIKGLRYNLDRKKPLSSLVALDTLPVPTAMYIIPAAQSHTYKESVVNLIEASEYEGWIWEAEMAMPDLPKLGLLTTDSEILEDNLKPNEQLFDTNRTS
;
A
#
# COMPACT_ATOMS: atom_id res chain seq x y z
N MET A 1 -16.60 2.02 -12.58
CA MET A 1 -17.41 2.43 -11.41
C MET A 1 -18.42 3.47 -11.86
N LYS A 2 -19.70 3.35 -11.49
CA LYS A 2 -20.72 4.38 -11.76
C LYS A 2 -20.78 5.38 -10.60
N LEU A 3 -20.87 6.67 -10.92
CA LEU A 3 -20.88 7.79 -9.98
C LEU A 3 -22.10 8.65 -10.22
N LEU A 4 -22.74 9.15 -9.17
CA LEU A 4 -23.81 10.13 -9.25
C LEU A 4 -23.28 11.52 -8.96
N PHE A 5 -23.43 12.41 -9.92
CA PHE A 5 -23.14 13.84 -9.80
C PHE A 5 -24.47 14.60 -9.90
N GLY A 6 -25.11 14.88 -8.75
CA GLY A 6 -26.42 15.52 -8.76
C GLY A 6 -27.47 14.53 -9.25
N GLU A 7 -27.99 14.73 -10.45
CA GLU A 7 -28.93 13.80 -11.11
C GLU A 7 -28.24 12.95 -12.19
N ASP A 8 -27.00 13.28 -12.56
CA ASP A 8 -26.29 12.65 -13.66
C ASP A 8 -25.49 11.42 -13.22
N VAL A 9 -25.66 10.29 -13.92
CA VAL A 9 -24.85 9.08 -13.72
C VAL A 9 -23.68 9.08 -14.70
N ILE A 10 -22.47 9.13 -14.17
CA ILE A 10 -21.21 9.24 -14.91
C ILE A 10 -20.34 8.01 -14.62
N SER A 11 -19.72 7.45 -15.66
CA SER A 11 -18.72 6.39 -15.49
C SER A 11 -17.37 6.96 -15.08
N SER A 12 -16.61 6.22 -14.29
CA SER A 12 -15.28 6.61 -13.80
C SER A 12 -14.22 6.79 -14.89
N ASP A 13 -14.46 6.30 -16.11
CA ASP A 13 -13.60 6.44 -17.29
C ASP A 13 -14.07 7.55 -18.25
N PHE A 14 -15.06 8.35 -17.86
CA PHE A 14 -15.53 9.49 -18.64
C PHE A 14 -14.41 10.52 -18.87
N GLU A 15 -14.18 10.89 -20.13
CA GLU A 15 -13.10 11.81 -20.52
C GLU A 15 -13.20 13.19 -19.83
N GLY A 16 -14.43 13.69 -19.61
CA GLY A 16 -14.69 14.95 -18.92
C GLY A 16 -14.65 14.89 -17.39
N LEU A 17 -14.28 13.76 -16.78
CA LEU A 17 -14.40 13.54 -15.34
C LEU A 17 -13.59 14.56 -14.52
N GLN A 18 -12.38 14.95 -14.97
CA GLN A 18 -11.56 15.94 -14.25
C GLN A 18 -12.24 17.30 -14.14
N SER A 19 -12.85 17.77 -15.23
CA SER A 19 -13.60 19.03 -15.25
C SER A 19 -14.81 18.98 -14.32
N LEU A 20 -15.52 17.84 -14.30
CA LEU A 20 -16.67 17.64 -13.41
C LEU A 20 -16.25 17.60 -11.94
N LEU A 21 -15.18 16.86 -11.61
CA LEU A 21 -14.62 16.79 -10.27
C LEU A 21 -14.18 18.19 -9.78
N LYS A 22 -13.53 18.97 -10.65
CA LYS A 22 -13.15 20.36 -10.35
C LYS A 22 -14.36 21.21 -9.98
N GLN A 23 -15.43 21.16 -10.78
CA GLN A 23 -16.65 21.93 -10.51
C GLN A 23 -17.30 21.53 -9.18
N TYR A 24 -17.35 20.23 -8.88
CA TYR A 24 -17.91 19.72 -7.62
C TYR A 24 -17.06 20.13 -6.42
N TYR A 25 -15.73 20.06 -6.55
CA TYR A 25 -14.79 20.52 -5.53
C TYR A 25 -14.98 22.01 -5.23
N GLU A 26 -15.01 22.88 -6.25
CA GLU A 26 -15.19 24.33 -6.09
C GLU A 26 -16.54 24.68 -5.44
N LYS A 27 -17.59 23.92 -5.76
CA LYS A 27 -18.94 24.08 -5.18
C LYS A 27 -19.13 23.34 -3.86
N ARG A 28 -18.10 22.65 -3.35
CA ARG A 28 -18.16 21.75 -2.18
C ARG A 28 -19.32 20.73 -2.23
N LYS A 29 -19.64 20.26 -3.43
CA LYS A 29 -20.60 19.16 -3.65
C LYS A 29 -19.88 17.83 -3.65
N ARG A 30 -20.57 16.79 -3.18
CA ARG A 30 -20.02 15.43 -3.07
C ARG A 30 -20.77 14.50 -4.01
N PRO A 31 -20.08 13.76 -4.88
CA PRO A 31 -20.71 12.71 -5.67
C PRO A 31 -20.95 11.45 -4.83
N LEU A 32 -21.84 10.58 -5.31
CA LEU A 32 -22.07 9.26 -4.71
C LEU A 32 -21.48 8.16 -5.59
N CYS A 33 -20.87 7.14 -4.99
CA CYS A 33 -20.55 5.88 -5.64
C CYS A 33 -21.79 5.00 -5.70
N LEU A 34 -22.23 4.63 -6.90
CA LEU A 34 -23.43 3.81 -7.12
C LEU A 34 -23.13 2.30 -7.12
N CYS A 35 -22.15 1.86 -6.32
CA CYS A 35 -21.86 0.43 -6.16
C CYS A 35 -22.87 -0.30 -5.27
N THR A 36 -23.75 0.43 -4.59
CA THR A 36 -24.87 -0.06 -3.79
C THR A 36 -26.11 0.79 -4.08
N ASN A 37 -27.31 0.26 -3.81
CA ASN A 37 -28.58 0.91 -4.15
C ASN A 37 -28.76 2.31 -3.52
N ASN A 38 -28.26 2.50 -2.30
CA ASN A 38 -28.38 3.79 -1.60
C ASN A 38 -27.32 4.81 -2.05
N GLY A 39 -26.32 4.38 -2.83
CA GLY A 39 -25.12 5.14 -3.09
C GLY A 39 -24.25 5.33 -1.84
N VAL A 40 -22.94 5.51 -2.03
CA VAL A 40 -22.02 5.82 -0.94
C VAL A 40 -21.35 7.16 -1.22
N GLU A 41 -21.51 8.10 -0.30
CA GLU A 41 -20.91 9.43 -0.43
C GLU A 41 -19.38 9.37 -0.55
N MET A 42 -18.83 10.18 -1.44
CA MET A 42 -17.40 10.31 -1.72
C MET A 42 -16.97 11.78 -1.55
N TYR A 43 -15.69 12.04 -1.30
CA TYR A 43 -15.12 13.38 -1.33
C TYR A 43 -14.12 13.54 -2.47
N ILE A 44 -13.87 14.79 -2.84
CA ILE A 44 -12.92 15.15 -3.90
C ILE A 44 -11.72 15.81 -3.23
N ALA A 45 -10.54 15.24 -3.43
CA ALA A 45 -9.28 15.83 -3.01
C ALA A 45 -8.65 16.55 -4.21
N LYS A 46 -8.12 17.75 -4.00
CA LYS A 46 -7.26 18.42 -4.98
C LYS A 46 -5.81 18.04 -4.69
N ILE A 47 -5.13 17.45 -5.66
CA ILE A 47 -3.73 17.04 -5.57
C ILE A 47 -3.00 17.67 -6.76
N ASN A 48 -2.13 18.64 -6.48
CA ASN A 48 -1.51 19.49 -7.50
C ASN A 48 -2.60 20.11 -8.42
N GLU A 49 -2.52 19.87 -9.72
CA GLU A 49 -3.49 20.35 -10.72
C GLU A 49 -4.56 19.30 -11.08
N SER A 50 -4.67 18.22 -10.32
CA SER A 50 -5.63 17.13 -10.55
C SER A 50 -6.61 16.97 -9.41
N TYR A 51 -7.79 16.46 -9.72
CA TYR A 51 -8.86 16.18 -8.76
C TYR A 51 -9.06 14.67 -8.68
N ILE A 52 -8.98 14.13 -7.47
CA ILE A 52 -9.07 12.69 -7.23
C ILE A 52 -10.26 12.42 -6.34
N LEU A 53 -11.07 11.46 -6.76
CA LEU A 53 -12.20 10.98 -5.98
C LEU A 53 -11.69 10.02 -4.91
N LYS A 54 -12.08 10.27 -3.65
CA LYS A 54 -11.75 9.43 -2.50
C LYS A 54 -13.02 9.05 -1.75
N ARG A 55 -13.03 7.85 -1.18
CA ARG A 55 -14.11 7.39 -0.30
C ARG A 55 -14.15 8.23 0.97
N MET A 56 -15.32 8.40 1.56
CA MET A 56 -15.42 9.04 2.87
C MET A 56 -14.71 8.20 3.96
N PRO A 57 -14.11 8.82 4.99
CA PRO A 57 -13.47 8.06 6.06
C PRO A 57 -14.45 7.11 6.74
N LYS A 58 -13.99 5.90 7.05
CA LYS A 58 -14.79 4.82 7.69
C LYS A 58 -16.00 4.35 6.87
N THR A 59 -16.02 4.58 5.56
CA THR A 59 -17.12 4.14 4.69
C THR A 59 -16.75 3.01 3.75
N GLY A 60 -15.53 2.48 3.83
CA GLY A 60 -15.04 1.38 2.98
C GLY A 60 -15.97 0.17 2.98
N GLY A 61 -16.37 -0.30 4.16
CA GLY A 61 -17.30 -1.43 4.30
C GLY A 61 -18.74 -1.16 3.82
N ARG A 62 -19.10 0.08 3.49
CA ARG A 62 -20.41 0.41 2.90
C ARG A 62 -20.45 0.25 1.38
N HIS A 63 -19.29 0.09 0.75
CA HIS A 63 -19.21 -0.18 -0.68
C HIS A 63 -19.45 -1.68 -0.94
N SER A 64 -19.94 -2.01 -2.14
CA SER A 64 -19.99 -3.41 -2.58
C SER A 64 -18.58 -4.02 -2.58
N PRO A 65 -18.38 -5.29 -2.17
CA PRO A 65 -17.07 -5.94 -2.15
C PRO A 65 -16.28 -5.88 -3.46
N VAL A 66 -16.97 -5.84 -4.61
CA VAL A 66 -16.34 -5.73 -5.93
C VAL A 66 -16.06 -4.28 -6.36
N CYS A 67 -16.35 -3.29 -5.51
CA CYS A 67 -16.03 -1.89 -5.74
C CYS A 67 -14.57 -1.59 -5.38
N LEU A 68 -13.87 -0.81 -6.20
CA LEU A 68 -12.50 -0.34 -5.89
C LEU A 68 -12.39 0.52 -4.62
N SER A 69 -13.50 1.08 -4.14
CA SER A 69 -13.57 1.87 -2.91
C SER A 69 -13.88 1.03 -1.66
N PHE A 70 -14.15 -0.26 -1.84
CA PHE A 70 -14.34 -1.20 -0.74
C PHE A 70 -13.03 -1.39 0.03
N GLU A 71 -13.18 -1.48 1.35
CA GLU A 71 -12.11 -1.91 2.24
C GLU A 71 -12.69 -2.84 3.30
N PRO A 72 -12.03 -3.97 3.58
CA PRO A 72 -12.39 -4.83 4.67
C PRO A 72 -12.31 -4.09 6.01
N PRO A 73 -13.03 -4.57 7.05
CA PRO A 73 -12.92 -4.05 8.40
C PRO A 73 -11.48 -4.01 8.91
N GLU A 74 -11.19 -3.02 9.77
CA GLU A 74 -9.83 -2.77 10.26
C GLU A 74 -9.28 -3.98 11.03
N GLU A 75 -10.13 -4.74 11.73
CA GLU A 75 -9.77 -5.96 12.47
C GLU A 75 -9.23 -7.10 11.59
N LEU A 76 -9.49 -7.08 10.28
CA LEU A 76 -8.95 -8.06 9.33
C LEU A 76 -7.55 -7.68 8.84
N SER A 77 -7.06 -6.50 9.20
CA SER A 77 -5.74 -5.98 8.81
C SER A 77 -4.97 -5.45 10.01
N GLY A 78 -3.68 -5.14 9.82
CA GLY A 78 -2.89 -4.46 10.85
C GLY A 78 -3.19 -2.96 10.96
N LEU A 79 -4.09 -2.42 10.13
CA LEU A 79 -4.43 -1.00 10.10
C LEU A 79 -5.01 -0.54 11.45
N GLY A 80 -5.80 -1.39 12.13
CA GLY A 80 -6.42 -1.07 13.42
C GLY A 80 -5.43 -0.71 14.53
N GLU A 81 -4.16 -1.16 14.46
CA GLU A 81 -3.12 -0.81 15.45
C GLU A 81 -2.62 0.64 15.30
N VAL A 82 -2.86 1.29 14.15
CA VAL A 82 -2.27 2.59 13.78
C VAL A 82 -3.29 3.64 13.34
N GLN A 83 -4.49 3.23 12.94
CA GLN A 83 -5.54 4.10 12.44
C GLN A 83 -6.08 5.05 13.51
N GLY A 84 -6.33 6.30 13.14
CA GLY A 84 -6.77 7.37 14.05
C GLY A 84 -5.68 7.88 15.01
N GLN A 85 -4.60 7.13 15.19
CA GLN A 85 -3.46 7.51 16.04
C GLN A 85 -2.30 8.04 15.19
N ALA A 86 -1.71 7.16 14.38
CA ALA A 86 -0.57 7.46 13.52
C ALA A 86 -0.98 7.99 12.14
N ILE A 87 -2.15 7.57 11.65
CA ILE A 87 -2.75 8.00 10.39
C ILE A 87 -3.96 8.88 10.72
N GLN A 88 -3.95 10.13 10.26
CA GLN A 88 -5.01 11.10 10.51
C GLN A 88 -5.42 11.78 9.21
N GLU A 89 -6.56 11.37 8.65
CA GLU A 89 -7.13 11.95 7.44
C GLU A 89 -7.86 13.25 7.75
N ASN A 90 -7.66 14.26 6.90
CA ASN A 90 -8.43 15.49 6.89
C ASN A 90 -9.30 15.54 5.62
N PRO A 91 -10.60 15.25 5.71
CA PRO A 91 -11.49 15.27 4.54
C PRO A 91 -11.72 16.67 3.96
N GLU A 92 -11.46 17.73 4.72
CA GLU A 92 -11.72 19.11 4.26
C GLU A 92 -10.71 19.58 3.22
N ASP A 93 -9.43 19.25 3.42
CA ASP A 93 -8.35 19.60 2.49
C ASP A 93 -7.81 18.37 1.71
N GLY A 94 -8.25 17.16 2.07
CA GLY A 94 -7.88 15.91 1.42
C GLY A 94 -6.48 15.38 1.80
N THR A 95 -5.83 15.98 2.80
CA THR A 95 -4.50 15.58 3.27
C THR A 95 -4.57 14.49 4.33
N THR A 96 -3.49 13.74 4.49
CA THR A 96 -3.35 12.76 5.58
C THR A 96 -2.06 13.00 6.34
N ASN A 97 -2.17 13.24 7.64
CA ASN A 97 -1.03 13.37 8.53
C ASN A 97 -0.55 11.99 9.00
N LEU A 98 0.75 11.74 8.81
CA LEU A 98 1.43 10.50 9.18
C LEU A 98 2.45 10.78 10.30
N LYS A 99 2.27 10.13 11.46
CA LYS A 99 3.25 10.14 12.55
C LYS A 99 4.21 8.98 12.36
N LEU A 100 5.49 9.26 12.15
CA LEU A 100 6.53 8.25 11.91
C LEU A 100 7.33 7.97 13.18
N ASP A 101 7.67 6.71 13.44
CA ASP A 101 8.49 6.30 14.59
C ASP A 101 9.99 6.48 14.34
N PHE A 102 10.39 6.57 13.08
CA PHE A 102 11.76 6.81 12.65
C PHE A 102 12.06 8.30 12.42
N SER A 103 13.37 8.63 12.41
CA SER A 103 13.81 10.01 12.19
C SER A 103 13.87 10.37 10.70
N LEU A 104 13.60 11.65 10.38
CA LEU A 104 13.89 12.22 9.05
C LEU A 104 15.10 13.17 9.10
N THR A 105 15.82 13.15 10.22
CA THR A 105 16.99 13.99 10.47
C THR A 105 17.96 13.23 11.37
N LYS A 106 19.24 13.26 11.02
CA LYS A 106 20.33 12.66 11.81
C LYS A 106 21.15 13.76 12.48
N MET A 107 21.34 13.67 13.79
CA MET A 107 22.19 14.57 14.58
C MET A 107 23.32 13.76 15.25
N PRO A 108 24.59 14.23 15.23
CA PRO A 108 25.68 13.63 15.99
C PRO A 108 25.35 13.58 17.48
N GLY A 109 25.60 12.45 18.13
CA GLY A 109 25.43 12.28 19.59
C GLY A 109 24.00 12.07 20.08
N LYS A 110 22.99 12.16 19.20
CA LYS A 110 21.61 11.79 19.54
C LYS A 110 21.36 10.35 19.09
N ALA A 111 21.12 9.45 20.05
CA ALA A 111 20.65 8.11 19.72
C ALA A 111 19.38 8.21 18.86
N PRO A 112 19.23 7.39 17.81
CA PRO A 112 17.95 7.24 17.12
C PRO A 112 16.84 6.96 18.14
N PRO A 113 15.58 7.32 17.84
CA PRO A 113 14.45 6.81 18.63
C PRO A 113 14.60 5.30 18.80
N ALA A 114 14.34 4.78 20.01
CA ALA A 114 14.32 3.34 20.20
C ALA A 114 13.30 2.74 19.20
N PRO A 115 13.68 1.70 18.44
CA PRO A 115 12.75 1.07 17.50
C PRO A 115 11.53 0.60 18.28
N SER A 116 10.34 0.96 17.82
CA SER A 116 9.07 0.63 18.49
C SER A 116 8.63 -0.83 18.30
N GLY A 117 9.56 -1.70 17.86
CA GLY A 117 9.27 -3.08 17.44
C GLY A 117 10.34 -4.09 17.86
N ALA A 118 10.97 -3.89 19.02
CA ALA A 118 11.53 -5.04 19.72
C ALA A 118 10.35 -5.91 20.16
N ASP A 119 10.33 -7.18 19.77
CA ASP A 119 9.45 -8.21 20.34
C ASP A 119 9.69 -8.22 21.86
N SER A 120 8.99 -7.35 22.59
CA SER A 120 9.04 -7.25 24.04
C SER A 120 7.74 -7.81 24.58
N ASP A 121 7.83 -8.72 25.55
CA ASP A 121 6.71 -9.28 26.33
C ASP A 121 6.04 -8.23 27.24
N SER A 122 5.96 -6.97 26.80
CA SER A 122 5.31 -5.89 27.51
C SER A 122 4.42 -5.10 26.56
N VAL A 123 3.14 -5.00 26.90
CA VAL A 123 2.16 -4.16 26.21
C VAL A 123 2.59 -2.70 26.37
N ARG A 124 3.34 -2.19 25.39
CA ARG A 124 3.54 -0.75 25.19
C ARG A 124 2.73 -0.31 23.98
N THR A 125 1.80 0.60 24.22
CA THR A 125 1.00 1.29 23.21
C THR A 125 1.86 2.28 22.41
N ASP A 126 2.76 1.77 21.57
CA ASP A 126 3.46 2.57 20.55
C ASP A 126 2.69 2.64 19.21
N GLY A 127 1.41 2.21 19.18
CA GLY A 127 0.46 2.43 18.07
C GLY A 127 0.25 3.91 17.66
N LYS A 128 0.91 4.84 18.34
CA LYS A 128 0.93 6.28 18.02
C LYS A 128 1.72 6.62 16.76
N LYS A 129 2.58 5.73 16.25
CA LYS A 129 3.49 6.04 15.13
C LYS A 129 3.68 4.85 14.19
N LEU A 130 3.81 5.12 12.89
CA LEU A 130 4.12 4.13 11.86
C LEU A 130 5.59 3.78 11.85
N THR A 131 5.88 2.47 11.86
CA THR A 131 7.20 1.91 11.51
C THR A 131 7.50 2.13 10.04
N LEU A 132 8.75 1.92 9.60
CA LEU A 132 9.07 1.88 8.16
C LEU A 132 8.19 0.86 7.41
N ARG A 133 8.03 -0.35 7.95
CA ARG A 133 7.13 -1.37 7.38
C ARG A 133 5.68 -0.88 7.35
N GLY A 134 5.22 -0.26 8.44
CA GLY A 134 3.90 0.34 8.54
C GLY A 134 3.64 1.40 7.46
N LEU A 135 4.60 2.26 7.19
CA LEU A 135 4.52 3.23 6.11
C LEU A 135 4.49 2.57 4.73
N LEU A 136 5.31 1.54 4.49
CA LEU A 136 5.29 0.82 3.21
C LEU A 136 3.94 0.13 2.97
N HIS A 137 3.41 -0.56 3.99
CA HIS A 137 2.10 -1.20 3.93
C HIS A 137 0.99 -0.18 3.69
N TYR A 138 1.02 0.96 4.38
CA TYR A 138 0.09 2.06 4.15
C TYR A 138 0.10 2.53 2.68
N LEU A 139 1.28 2.78 2.12
CA LEU A 139 1.41 3.21 0.73
C LEU A 139 0.99 2.12 -0.26
N PHE A 140 1.22 0.84 0.06
CA PHE A 140 0.75 -0.28 -0.76
C PHE A 140 -0.77 -0.36 -0.79
N GLU A 141 -1.43 -0.17 0.35
CA GLU A 141 -2.90 -0.19 0.44
C GLU A 141 -3.54 1.01 -0.27
N GLU A 142 -3.02 2.22 -0.04
CA GLU A 142 -3.43 3.43 -0.75
C GLU A 142 -3.23 3.31 -2.27
N ALA A 143 -2.16 2.63 -2.69
CA ALA A 143 -1.86 2.35 -4.10
C ALA A 143 -2.64 1.14 -4.67
N LYS A 144 -3.46 0.46 -3.87
CA LYS A 144 -4.17 -0.79 -4.21
C LYS A 144 -3.23 -1.86 -4.76
N LEU A 145 -2.02 -1.94 -4.22
CA LEU A 145 -1.02 -2.98 -4.51
C LEU A 145 -1.22 -4.25 -3.70
N ASN A 146 -2.04 -4.20 -2.64
CA ASN A 146 -2.53 -5.38 -1.92
C ASN A 146 -3.85 -5.93 -2.50
N TYR A 147 -4.36 -5.35 -3.59
CA TYR A 147 -5.59 -5.78 -4.24
C TYR A 147 -5.28 -6.57 -5.51
N PHE A 148 -5.98 -7.67 -5.76
CA PHE A 148 -5.95 -8.39 -7.02
C PHE A 148 -7.36 -8.49 -7.62
N ASN A 149 -7.44 -8.27 -8.93
CA ASN A 149 -8.63 -8.46 -9.74
C ASN A 149 -8.16 -8.83 -11.17
N PRO A 150 -8.73 -9.87 -11.80
CA PRO A 150 -8.32 -10.32 -13.13
C PRO A 150 -8.47 -9.24 -14.23
N ASP A 151 -9.38 -8.29 -14.05
CA ASP A 151 -9.60 -7.20 -15.02
C ASP A 151 -8.52 -6.10 -14.93
N ILE A 152 -7.69 -6.11 -13.89
CA ILE A 152 -6.60 -5.15 -13.72
C ILE A 152 -5.36 -5.67 -14.45
N PRO A 153 -4.78 -4.90 -15.39
CA PRO A 153 -3.57 -5.31 -16.10
C PRO A 153 -2.41 -5.62 -15.15
N LYS A 154 -1.62 -6.63 -15.52
CA LYS A 154 -0.42 -7.02 -14.79
C LYS A 154 0.49 -5.83 -14.55
N ARG A 155 0.91 -5.68 -13.30
CA ARG A 155 1.73 -4.56 -12.83
C ARG A 155 3.19 -4.75 -13.21
N ASN A 156 3.88 -3.65 -13.45
CA ASN A 156 5.32 -3.59 -13.59
C ASN A 156 5.88 -2.43 -12.74
N TRP A 157 7.20 -2.28 -12.67
CA TRP A 157 7.79 -1.24 -11.84
C TRP A 157 7.34 0.17 -12.22
N TYR A 158 7.08 0.45 -13.50
CA TYR A 158 6.58 1.77 -13.92
C TYR A 158 5.21 2.06 -13.31
N THR A 159 4.27 1.10 -13.39
CA THR A 159 2.92 1.27 -12.83
C THR A 159 2.94 1.29 -11.30
N VAL A 160 3.75 0.45 -10.67
CA VAL A 160 3.92 0.42 -9.20
C VAL A 160 4.52 1.71 -8.68
N ARG A 161 5.60 2.21 -9.30
CA ARG A 161 6.18 3.50 -8.95
C ARG A 161 5.16 4.63 -9.07
N LYS A 162 4.41 4.68 -10.17
CA LYS A 162 3.39 5.70 -10.38
C LYS A 162 2.31 5.63 -9.28
N ALA A 163 1.84 4.43 -8.97
CA ALA A 163 0.84 4.21 -7.93
C ALA A 163 1.35 4.63 -6.54
N LEU A 164 2.59 4.28 -6.17
CA LEU A 164 3.21 4.66 -4.90
C LEU A 164 3.43 6.18 -4.78
N LEU A 165 3.86 6.84 -5.86
CA LEU A 165 3.99 8.31 -5.87
C LEU A 165 2.62 8.97 -5.68
N ASN A 166 1.61 8.52 -6.43
CA ASN A 166 0.23 9.02 -6.27
C ASN A 166 -0.31 8.75 -4.85
N ALA A 167 0.00 7.60 -4.26
CA ALA A 167 -0.38 7.27 -2.88
C ALA A 167 0.33 8.14 -1.84
N SER A 168 1.58 8.55 -2.11
CA SER A 168 2.35 9.44 -1.26
C SER A 168 1.95 10.91 -1.38
N ASP A 169 1.34 11.29 -2.51
CA ASP A 169 0.81 12.64 -2.69
C ASP A 169 -0.31 12.91 -1.69
N SER A 170 -0.46 14.16 -1.25
CA SER A 170 -1.33 14.60 -0.14
C SER A 170 -0.96 14.05 1.25
N LYS A 171 0.15 13.30 1.40
CA LYS A 171 0.59 12.78 2.70
C LYS A 171 1.60 13.72 3.34
N ILE A 172 1.40 14.03 4.61
CA ILE A 172 2.23 14.96 5.38
C ILE A 172 2.92 14.17 6.50
N ALA A 173 4.24 14.29 6.59
CA ALA A 173 5.04 13.73 7.68
C ALA A 173 5.93 14.82 8.29
N LYS A 174 5.89 14.98 9.62
CA LYS A 174 6.66 16.01 10.36
C LYS A 174 6.52 17.44 9.78
N ARG A 175 5.29 17.80 9.37
CA ARG A 175 4.92 19.11 8.79
C ARG A 175 5.51 19.40 7.40
N ALA A 176 6.03 18.39 6.72
CA ALA A 176 6.46 18.48 5.33
C ALA A 176 5.73 17.44 4.48
N SER A 177 5.68 17.66 3.17
CA SER A 177 5.16 16.65 2.24
C SER A 177 6.02 15.38 2.35
N LEU A 178 5.37 14.22 2.42
CA LEU A 178 6.07 12.94 2.39
C LEU A 178 6.83 12.80 1.06
N THR A 179 6.22 13.25 -0.04
CA THR A 179 6.81 13.18 -1.38
C THR A 179 8.16 13.89 -1.41
N ASP A 180 8.37 14.99 -0.69
CA ASP A 180 9.64 15.74 -0.69
C ASP A 180 10.82 14.86 -0.26
N ASN A 181 10.62 14.07 0.80
CA ASN A 181 11.64 13.20 1.37
C ASN A 181 11.64 11.78 0.77
N LEU A 182 10.69 11.44 -0.10
CA LEU A 182 10.55 10.11 -0.70
C LEU A 182 11.26 10.03 -2.05
N TYR A 183 12.08 9.01 -2.23
CA TYR A 183 12.75 8.67 -3.47
C TYR A 183 12.35 7.26 -3.92
N ILE A 184 11.69 7.18 -5.08
CA ILE A 184 11.36 5.94 -5.77
C ILE A 184 12.01 5.98 -7.15
N PRO A 185 13.06 5.16 -7.42
CA PRO A 185 13.81 5.20 -8.67
C PRO A 185 12.91 5.05 -9.90
N GLU A 186 13.13 5.91 -10.90
CA GLU A 186 12.49 5.76 -12.22
C GLU A 186 12.86 4.42 -12.87
N THR A 187 11.96 3.88 -13.71
CA THR A 187 12.28 2.69 -14.49
C THR A 187 13.52 2.93 -15.34
N TYR A 188 14.57 2.19 -15.02
CA TYR A 188 15.85 2.28 -15.70
C TYR A 188 15.71 2.10 -17.22
N ASN A 189 16.31 3.02 -17.98
CA ASN A 189 16.39 2.98 -19.43
C ASN A 189 17.75 3.56 -19.85
N ASP A 190 18.56 2.76 -20.56
CA ASP A 190 19.90 3.13 -21.02
C ASP A 190 19.91 4.43 -21.86
N GLN A 191 18.92 4.61 -22.74
CA GLN A 191 18.82 5.77 -23.61
C GLN A 191 18.54 7.06 -22.81
N LYS A 192 17.83 6.96 -21.69
CA LYS A 192 17.47 8.08 -20.81
C LYS A 192 18.35 8.18 -19.56
N LYS A 193 19.43 7.40 -19.49
CA LYS A 193 20.28 7.31 -18.29
C LYS A 193 20.73 8.67 -17.75
N LYS A 194 21.22 9.56 -18.63
CA LYS A 194 21.68 10.90 -18.21
C LYS A 194 20.54 11.73 -17.60
N GLU A 195 19.35 11.67 -18.17
CA GLU A 195 18.18 12.40 -17.67
C GLU A 195 17.68 11.86 -16.33
N ILE A 196 17.64 10.54 -16.19
CA ILE A 196 17.28 9.86 -14.92
C ILE A 196 18.26 10.27 -13.81
N ILE A 197 19.55 10.30 -14.12
CA ILE A 197 20.59 10.75 -13.18
C ILE A 197 20.39 12.22 -12.79
N ALA A 198 20.10 13.09 -13.75
CA ALA A 198 19.86 14.51 -13.50
C ALA A 198 18.66 14.72 -12.55
N ARG A 199 17.51 14.08 -12.84
CA ARG A 199 16.31 14.17 -11.99
C ARG A 199 16.54 13.56 -10.60
N ARG A 200 17.29 12.47 -10.49
CA ARG A 200 17.71 11.92 -9.19
C ARG A 200 18.54 12.93 -8.39
N ASN A 201 19.52 13.56 -9.03
CA ASN A 201 20.38 14.53 -8.36
C ASN A 201 19.61 15.77 -7.91
N GLU A 202 18.68 16.26 -8.73
CA GLU A 202 17.75 17.33 -8.38
C GLU A 202 16.87 16.92 -7.19
N LYS A 203 16.30 15.72 -7.23
CA LYS A 203 15.50 15.17 -6.12
C LYS A 203 16.27 15.12 -4.81
N MET A 204 17.57 14.84 -4.84
CA MET A 204 18.44 14.74 -3.67
C MET A 204 19.19 16.05 -3.35
N ALA A 205 18.97 17.13 -4.09
CA ALA A 205 19.74 18.37 -3.95
C ALA A 205 19.47 19.09 -2.61
N HIS A 206 18.27 18.91 -2.05
CA HIS A 206 17.87 19.52 -0.77
C HIS A 206 18.40 18.76 0.47
N MET A 207 19.11 17.63 0.28
CA MET A 207 19.76 16.93 1.38
C MET A 207 20.98 17.73 1.86
N ASN A 208 20.95 18.18 3.11
CA ASN A 208 22.10 18.82 3.73
C ASN A 208 23.26 17.82 3.92
N THR A 209 24.34 18.00 3.16
CA THR A 209 25.57 17.20 3.29
C THR A 209 26.53 17.84 4.29
N GLY A 210 27.18 17.05 5.16
CA GLY A 210 28.33 17.52 5.96
C GLY A 210 28.05 18.47 7.12
N LYS A 211 26.78 18.76 7.45
CA LYS A 211 26.41 19.58 8.62
C LYS A 211 26.20 18.71 9.87
N ALA A 212 26.18 19.36 11.04
CA ALA A 212 25.79 18.75 12.32
C ALA A 212 24.33 18.26 12.36
N SER A 213 23.54 18.52 11.33
CA SER A 213 22.22 17.92 11.15
C SER A 213 22.07 17.54 9.68
N GLN A 214 21.85 16.26 9.40
CA GLN A 214 21.66 15.75 8.04
C GLN A 214 20.20 15.36 7.84
N ASN A 215 19.60 15.83 6.74
CA ASN A 215 18.26 15.39 6.35
C ASN A 215 18.35 13.94 5.83
N LEU A 216 17.39 13.12 6.26
CA LEU A 216 17.23 11.76 5.75
C LEU A 216 16.17 11.76 4.66
N MET A 217 16.41 10.98 3.62
CA MET A 217 15.40 10.62 2.65
C MET A 217 14.94 9.19 2.86
N ILE A 218 13.73 8.88 2.42
CA ILE A 218 13.16 7.55 2.36
C ILE A 218 13.36 7.01 0.95
N LEU A 219 13.92 5.82 0.81
CA LEU A 219 14.00 5.05 -0.42
C LEU A 219 12.89 4.00 -0.41
N ILE A 220 12.14 3.86 -1.51
CA ILE A 220 11.41 2.63 -1.83
C ILE A 220 11.94 2.09 -3.16
N GLY A 221 12.34 0.82 -3.19
CA GLY A 221 12.96 0.24 -4.39
C GLY A 221 13.04 -1.27 -4.38
N ILE A 222 13.27 -1.84 -5.57
CA ILE A 222 13.53 -3.27 -5.74
C ILE A 222 15.00 -3.55 -5.43
N VAL A 223 15.26 -4.37 -4.44
CA VAL A 223 16.61 -4.85 -4.12
C VAL A 223 17.08 -5.79 -5.22
N LYS A 224 18.24 -5.50 -5.80
CA LYS A 224 18.93 -6.37 -6.77
C LYS A 224 19.94 -7.27 -6.08
N GLU A 225 20.75 -6.71 -5.20
CA GLU A 225 21.77 -7.43 -4.42
C GLU A 225 22.06 -6.70 -3.11
N ILE A 226 22.40 -7.46 -2.08
CA ILE A 226 23.08 -6.99 -0.88
C ILE A 226 24.42 -7.70 -0.85
N SER A 227 25.53 -6.96 -0.91
CA SER A 227 26.86 -7.54 -1.05
C SER A 227 27.93 -6.77 -0.29
N GLU A 228 29.10 -7.38 -0.16
CA GLU A 228 30.30 -6.68 0.29
C GLU A 228 30.72 -5.58 -0.70
N ALA A 229 31.28 -4.51 -0.15
CA ALA A 229 31.93 -3.42 -0.85
C ALA A 229 33.38 -3.30 -0.35
N ARG A 230 34.17 -2.40 -0.94
CA ARG A 230 35.61 -2.26 -0.64
C ARG A 230 35.94 -2.08 0.86
N TYR A 231 35.05 -1.45 1.63
CA TYR A 231 35.30 -1.12 3.04
C TYR A 231 34.11 -1.43 3.98
N ASP A 232 32.98 -1.89 3.45
CA ASP A 232 31.71 -2.05 4.16
C ASP A 232 30.77 -2.94 3.32
N PHE A 233 29.45 -2.77 3.45
CA PHE A 233 28.46 -3.46 2.61
C PHE A 233 27.68 -2.45 1.77
N LYS A 234 27.04 -2.92 0.71
CA LYS A 234 26.16 -2.12 -0.16
C LYS A 234 24.87 -2.87 -0.48
N MET A 235 23.81 -2.10 -0.70
CA MET A 235 22.58 -2.52 -1.33
C MET A 235 22.49 -1.86 -2.71
N VAL A 236 22.23 -2.67 -3.73
CA VAL A 236 21.98 -2.19 -5.10
C VAL A 236 20.50 -2.28 -5.40
N ILE A 237 19.96 -1.22 -5.99
CA ILE A 237 18.55 -1.14 -6.37
C ILE A 237 18.44 -1.35 -7.88
N LYS A 238 17.57 -2.26 -8.31
CA LYS A 238 17.44 -2.74 -9.71
C LYS A 238 17.31 -1.60 -10.71
N HIS A 239 16.51 -0.59 -10.38
CA HIS A 239 16.26 0.57 -11.24
C HIS A 239 17.14 1.79 -10.93
N CYS A 240 18.20 1.61 -10.13
CA CYS A 240 19.18 2.64 -9.79
C CYS A 240 20.61 2.06 -9.70
N PRO A 241 21.09 1.31 -10.72
CA PRO A 241 22.31 0.52 -10.61
C PRO A 241 23.60 1.36 -10.53
N ASP A 242 23.55 2.64 -10.90
CA ASP A 242 24.69 3.56 -10.86
C ASP A 242 24.83 4.32 -9.53
N PHE A 243 23.92 4.07 -8.58
CA PHE A 243 23.91 4.73 -7.27
C PHE A 243 23.63 3.70 -6.17
N HIS A 244 24.69 3.29 -5.48
CA HIS A 244 24.63 2.28 -4.42
C HIS A 244 24.34 2.90 -3.06
N PHE A 245 23.65 2.14 -2.22
CA PHE A 245 23.31 2.52 -0.85
C PHE A 245 24.19 1.72 0.12
N PHE A 246 25.14 2.37 0.77
CA PHE A 246 26.11 1.71 1.65
C PHE A 246 25.55 1.49 3.05
N MET A 247 26.09 0.50 3.75
CA MET A 247 25.72 0.22 5.14
C MET A 247 26.92 -0.34 5.91
N ASN A 248 26.97 -0.06 7.21
CA ASN A 248 27.97 -0.64 8.09
C ASN A 248 27.67 -2.12 8.39
N LYS A 249 28.68 -2.81 8.93
CA LYS A 249 28.59 -4.22 9.32
C LYS A 249 27.45 -4.54 10.29
N ASP A 250 27.11 -3.63 11.20
CA ASP A 250 26.07 -3.87 12.19
C ASP A 250 24.67 -3.84 11.58
N LEU A 251 24.40 -2.86 10.71
CA LEU A 251 23.15 -2.79 9.95
C LEU A 251 23.02 -4.00 9.03
N HIS A 252 24.10 -4.38 8.33
CA HIS A 252 24.14 -5.60 7.51
C HIS A 252 23.77 -6.85 8.32
N LYS A 253 24.42 -7.09 9.47
CA LYS A 253 24.10 -8.21 10.36
C LYS A 253 22.64 -8.19 10.83
N ARG A 254 22.11 -7.02 11.18
CA ARG A 254 20.70 -6.88 11.61
C ARG A 254 19.73 -7.21 10.49
N ILE A 255 20.01 -6.83 9.24
CA ILE A 255 19.16 -7.15 8.10
C ILE A 255 19.06 -8.67 7.93
N PHE A 256 20.20 -9.36 7.83
CA PHE A 256 20.22 -10.81 7.63
C PHE A 256 19.64 -11.59 8.81
N LYS A 257 19.74 -11.06 10.04
CA LYS A 257 19.10 -11.67 11.22
C LYS A 257 17.59 -11.43 11.26
N ARG A 258 17.13 -10.20 10.97
CA ARG A 258 15.72 -9.80 11.14
C ARG A 258 14.82 -10.26 9.99
N PHE A 259 15.36 -10.29 8.77
CA PHE A 259 14.65 -10.59 7.54
C PHE A 259 15.14 -11.90 6.91
N GLN A 260 15.62 -12.85 7.72
CA GLN A 260 16.12 -14.14 7.23
C GLN A 260 15.05 -14.86 6.40
N GLU A 261 13.83 -14.98 6.92
CA GLU A 261 12.70 -15.61 6.24
C GLU A 261 12.38 -14.90 4.92
N ASP A 262 12.33 -13.56 4.90
CA ASP A 262 12.06 -12.78 3.68
C ASP A 262 13.16 -12.99 2.62
N LEU A 263 14.42 -13.07 3.03
CA LEU A 263 15.56 -13.33 2.14
C LEU A 263 15.53 -14.77 1.58
N GLU A 264 15.15 -15.76 2.39
CA GLU A 264 14.96 -17.14 1.97
C GLU A 264 13.82 -17.28 0.96
N LEU A 265 12.66 -16.64 1.22
CA LEU A 265 11.52 -16.60 0.30
C LEU A 265 11.89 -15.95 -1.04
N TRP A 266 12.65 -14.85 -1.00
CA TRP A 266 13.14 -14.20 -2.22
C TRP A 266 14.09 -15.11 -3.01
N GLY A 267 14.97 -15.84 -2.33
CA GLY A 267 15.88 -16.80 -2.95
C GLY A 267 15.18 -18.05 -3.51
N ALA A 268 14.07 -18.47 -2.90
CA ALA A 268 13.32 -19.66 -3.31
C ALA A 268 12.42 -19.42 -4.54
N HIS A 269 12.02 -18.18 -4.81
CA HIS A 269 11.07 -17.85 -5.87
C HIS A 269 11.64 -16.82 -6.85
N GLU A 270 12.11 -17.29 -8.01
CA GLU A 270 12.77 -16.44 -9.03
C GLU A 270 11.91 -15.26 -9.54
N ASN A 271 10.58 -15.44 -9.57
CA ASN A 271 9.64 -14.43 -10.04
C ASN A 271 9.26 -13.41 -8.96
N SER A 272 9.67 -13.62 -7.71
CA SER A 272 9.43 -12.70 -6.62
C SER A 272 10.42 -11.53 -6.62
N GLN A 273 9.99 -10.39 -6.10
CA GLN A 273 10.83 -9.22 -5.91
C GLN A 273 10.97 -8.92 -4.41
N LEU A 274 12.19 -8.59 -3.98
CA LEU A 274 12.43 -8.04 -2.66
C LEU A 274 12.31 -6.51 -2.71
N ILE A 275 11.33 -5.95 -2.01
CA ILE A 275 11.10 -4.52 -1.92
C ILE A 275 11.69 -4.00 -0.61
N THR A 276 12.50 -2.95 -0.70
CA THR A 276 12.95 -2.23 0.49
C THR A 276 12.17 -0.95 0.67
N ILE A 277 11.92 -0.60 1.93
CA ILE A 277 11.79 0.79 2.37
C ILE A 277 12.92 1.10 3.34
N SER A 278 13.65 2.19 3.11
CA SER A 278 14.85 2.50 3.88
C SER A 278 15.00 4.00 4.13
N THR A 279 15.63 4.41 5.22
CA THR A 279 16.12 5.79 5.37
C THR A 279 17.59 5.87 5.03
N PHE A 280 18.01 6.96 4.39
CA PHE A 280 19.41 7.18 4.06
C PHE A 280 19.85 8.64 4.18
N THR A 281 21.13 8.82 4.52
CA THR A 281 21.85 10.10 4.43
C THR A 281 22.62 10.19 3.13
N ARG A 282 23.04 11.41 2.78
CA ARG A 282 24.00 11.65 1.70
C ARG A 282 25.24 12.34 2.26
N GLY A 283 26.40 11.72 2.10
CA GLY A 283 27.69 12.27 2.50
C GLY A 283 28.14 13.40 1.59
N ILE A 284 29.20 14.13 1.98
CA ILE A 284 29.80 15.23 1.19
C ILE A 284 30.31 14.71 -0.17
N SER A 285 30.82 13.47 -0.20
CA SER A 285 31.24 12.79 -1.44
C SER A 285 30.07 12.37 -2.35
N GLY A 286 28.83 12.63 -1.95
CA GLY A 286 27.63 12.24 -2.68
C GLY A 286 27.20 10.79 -2.44
N VAL A 287 27.93 10.02 -1.63
CA VAL A 287 27.64 8.63 -1.28
C VAL A 287 26.41 8.54 -0.37
N ALA A 288 25.48 7.63 -0.65
CA ALA A 288 24.34 7.35 0.20
C ALA A 288 24.67 6.29 1.27
N ASN A 289 24.29 6.54 2.52
CA ASN A 289 24.43 5.60 3.62
C ASN A 289 23.06 5.29 4.23
N LEU A 290 22.71 4.02 4.29
CA LEU A 290 21.49 3.53 4.93
C LEU A 290 21.60 3.68 6.44
N GLU A 291 20.52 4.14 7.05
CA GLU A 291 20.41 4.27 8.50
C GLU A 291 19.45 3.22 9.07
N GLU A 292 18.35 2.97 8.37
CA GLU A 292 17.31 2.02 8.77
C GLU A 292 16.72 1.36 7.52
N VAL A 293 16.38 0.08 7.63
CA VAL A 293 15.94 -0.76 6.51
C VAL A 293 14.78 -1.62 6.97
N SER A 294 13.74 -1.72 6.14
CA SER A 294 12.72 -2.75 6.19
C SER A 294 12.54 -3.38 4.82
N LEU A 295 12.22 -4.67 4.80
CA LEU A 295 12.06 -5.48 3.62
C LEU A 295 10.68 -6.16 3.61
N ILE A 296 10.11 -6.33 2.43
CA ILE A 296 8.97 -7.21 2.16
C ILE A 296 9.23 -7.97 0.85
N VAL A 297 8.66 -9.16 0.71
CA VAL A 297 8.68 -9.92 -0.53
C VAL A 297 7.33 -9.79 -1.23
N VAL A 298 7.35 -9.63 -2.55
CA VAL A 298 6.14 -9.57 -3.38
C VAL A 298 6.23 -10.58 -4.52
N ASN A 299 5.10 -11.19 -4.89
CA ASN A 299 5.04 -12.12 -6.02
C ASN A 299 5.04 -11.36 -7.37
N GLU A 300 4.86 -12.09 -8.47
CA GLU A 300 4.87 -11.53 -9.83
C GLU A 300 3.75 -10.50 -10.09
N GLN A 301 2.65 -10.57 -9.33
CA GLN A 301 1.53 -9.61 -9.36
C GLN A 301 1.71 -8.45 -8.37
N TRP A 302 2.87 -8.35 -7.74
CA TRP A 302 3.25 -7.35 -6.74
C TRP A 302 2.46 -7.45 -5.43
N ILE A 303 1.82 -8.59 -5.17
CA ILE A 303 1.11 -8.85 -3.93
C ILE A 303 2.13 -9.29 -2.86
N PRO A 304 2.19 -8.62 -1.69
CA PRO A 304 3.05 -9.03 -0.60
C PRO A 304 2.67 -10.38 -0.01
N TYR A 305 3.67 -11.17 0.39
CA TYR A 305 3.47 -12.43 1.11
C TYR A 305 4.57 -12.64 2.15
N GLU A 306 4.26 -13.35 3.23
CA GLU A 306 5.14 -13.49 4.40
C GLU A 306 5.65 -14.90 4.62
N ASN A 307 5.07 -15.91 3.96
CA ASN A 307 5.47 -17.32 4.05
C ASN A 307 5.01 -18.11 2.82
N MET A 308 5.47 -19.37 2.70
CA MET A 308 5.17 -20.24 1.56
C MET A 308 3.67 -20.56 1.42
N TYR A 309 2.96 -20.82 2.52
CA TYR A 309 1.53 -21.12 2.50
C TYR A 309 0.71 -19.94 1.97
N GLU A 310 1.08 -18.72 2.38
CA GLU A 310 0.47 -17.51 1.86
C GLU A 310 0.78 -17.30 0.37
N TYR A 311 2.02 -17.59 -0.06
CA TYR A 311 2.39 -17.58 -1.46
C TYR A 311 1.53 -18.56 -2.30
N ASP A 312 1.34 -19.78 -1.81
CA ASP A 312 0.54 -20.81 -2.47
C ASP A 312 -0.93 -20.39 -2.57
N LEU A 313 -1.52 -19.93 -1.47
CA LEU A 313 -2.91 -19.46 -1.46
C LEU A 313 -3.12 -18.28 -2.41
N ILE A 314 -2.22 -17.28 -2.39
CA ILE A 314 -2.28 -16.13 -3.30
C ILE A 314 -2.24 -16.59 -4.75
N ASN A 315 -1.33 -17.51 -5.09
CA ASN A 315 -1.18 -17.97 -6.46
C ASN A 315 -2.34 -18.85 -6.92
N GLU A 316 -2.97 -19.60 -6.01
CA GLU A 316 -4.20 -20.33 -6.31
C GLU A 316 -5.35 -19.37 -6.63
N MET A 317 -5.56 -18.35 -5.79
CA MET A 317 -6.57 -17.31 -6.04
C MET A 317 -6.33 -16.57 -7.35
N ILE A 318 -5.07 -16.26 -7.69
CA ILE A 318 -4.71 -15.65 -8.98
C ILE A 318 -4.99 -16.60 -10.15
N ARG A 319 -4.64 -17.89 -10.02
CA ARG A 319 -4.85 -18.89 -11.08
C ARG A 319 -6.32 -19.09 -11.39
N GLU A 320 -7.16 -19.10 -10.35
CA GLU A 320 -8.62 -19.20 -10.44
C GLU A 320 -9.29 -17.86 -10.80
N ASN A 321 -8.51 -16.81 -11.10
CA ASN A 321 -8.99 -15.46 -11.44
C ASN A 321 -9.94 -14.84 -10.38
N ARG A 322 -9.72 -15.16 -9.10
CA ARG A 322 -10.59 -14.73 -8.02
C ARG A 322 -10.12 -13.39 -7.45
N PRO A 323 -10.98 -12.35 -7.37
CA PRO A 323 -10.60 -11.08 -6.78
C PRO A 323 -10.44 -11.18 -5.25
N PHE A 324 -9.38 -10.60 -4.72
CA PHE A 324 -9.11 -10.59 -3.28
C PHE A 324 -8.35 -9.34 -2.82
N ILE A 325 -8.44 -9.05 -1.53
CA ILE A 325 -7.56 -8.09 -0.84
C ILE A 325 -6.63 -8.84 0.10
N LYS A 326 -5.33 -8.60 -0.02
CA LYS A 326 -4.29 -9.08 0.89
C LYS A 326 -4.30 -8.26 2.17
N GLY A 327 -4.46 -8.93 3.31
CA GLY A 327 -4.29 -8.30 4.62
C GLY A 327 -2.84 -7.89 4.85
N LEU A 328 -2.59 -6.62 5.18
CA LEU A 328 -1.25 -6.12 5.47
C LEU A 328 -1.05 -5.94 6.97
N ARG A 329 0.12 -6.31 7.50
CA ARG A 329 0.39 -6.24 8.95
C ARG A 329 0.60 -4.85 9.51
N TYR A 330 0.92 -3.84 8.71
CA TYR A 330 1.41 -2.56 9.24
C TYR A 330 2.46 -2.73 10.37
N ASN A 331 2.13 -2.32 11.60
CA ASN A 331 2.94 -2.47 12.81
C ASN A 331 2.62 -3.75 13.61
N LEU A 332 1.57 -4.50 13.23
CA LEU A 332 1.13 -5.71 13.90
C LEU A 332 2.27 -6.74 14.00
N ASP A 333 2.43 -7.30 15.20
CA ASP A 333 3.39 -8.35 15.48
C ASP A 333 3.10 -9.61 14.63
N ARG A 334 4.15 -10.34 14.21
CA ARG A 334 3.99 -11.58 13.42
C ARG A 334 3.30 -12.70 14.21
N LYS A 335 3.35 -12.66 15.54
CA LYS A 335 2.70 -13.62 16.45
C LYS A 335 1.21 -13.37 16.62
N LYS A 336 0.71 -12.17 16.27
CA LYS A 336 -0.72 -11.89 16.29
C LYS A 336 -1.37 -12.42 15.00
N PRO A 337 -2.56 -13.05 15.09
CA PRO A 337 -3.25 -13.50 13.90
C PRO A 337 -3.72 -12.33 13.04
N LEU A 338 -3.80 -12.57 11.74
CA LEU A 338 -4.30 -11.65 10.72
C LEU A 338 -5.00 -12.46 9.64
N SER A 339 -6.01 -11.89 8.98
CA SER A 339 -6.47 -12.46 7.71
C SER A 339 -5.31 -12.41 6.69
N SER A 340 -5.06 -13.52 6.01
CA SER A 340 -4.13 -13.56 4.89
C SER A 340 -4.74 -12.84 3.70
N LEU A 341 -5.95 -13.24 3.32
CA LEU A 341 -6.73 -12.67 2.23
C LEU A 341 -8.18 -12.41 2.67
N VAL A 342 -8.86 -11.54 1.93
CA VAL A 342 -10.33 -11.43 1.92
C VAL A 342 -10.78 -11.69 0.48
N ALA A 343 -11.49 -12.80 0.26
CA ALA A 343 -12.07 -13.15 -1.03
C ALA A 343 -13.32 -12.29 -1.27
N LEU A 344 -13.39 -11.57 -2.40
CA LEU A 344 -14.44 -10.58 -2.65
C LEU A 344 -15.60 -11.11 -3.51
N ASP A 345 -15.43 -12.32 -4.05
CA ASP A 345 -16.38 -13.01 -4.92
C ASP A 345 -17.25 -14.03 -4.17
N THR A 346 -17.09 -14.11 -2.85
CA THR A 346 -18.03 -14.78 -1.96
C THR A 346 -19.10 -13.75 -1.57
N LEU A 347 -20.30 -13.92 -2.10
CA LEU A 347 -21.41 -13.01 -1.91
C LEU A 347 -22.57 -13.75 -1.23
N PRO A 348 -23.38 -13.08 -0.39
CA PRO A 348 -23.42 -11.62 -0.18
C PRO A 348 -22.32 -11.05 0.73
N VAL A 349 -21.57 -11.89 1.44
CA VAL A 349 -20.55 -11.48 2.41
C VAL A 349 -19.17 -12.03 2.01
N PRO A 350 -18.12 -11.19 1.95
CA PRO A 350 -16.76 -11.65 1.68
C PRO A 350 -16.26 -12.66 2.72
N THR A 351 -15.38 -13.57 2.30
CA THR A 351 -14.77 -14.57 3.18
C THR A 351 -13.36 -14.13 3.57
N ALA A 352 -13.11 -14.00 4.87
CA ALA A 352 -11.78 -13.80 5.42
C ALA A 352 -11.03 -15.15 5.48
N MET A 353 -9.84 -15.20 4.91
CA MET A 353 -9.04 -16.42 4.77
C MET A 353 -7.83 -16.35 5.70
N TYR A 354 -7.67 -17.35 6.57
CA TYR A 354 -6.65 -17.41 7.60
C TYR A 354 -5.74 -18.60 7.39
N ILE A 355 -4.45 -18.42 7.68
CA ILE A 355 -3.45 -19.48 7.70
C ILE A 355 -2.95 -19.63 9.13
N ILE A 356 -3.01 -20.85 9.65
CA ILE A 356 -2.51 -21.21 10.99
C ILE A 356 -1.13 -21.88 10.81
N PRO A 357 -0.03 -21.25 11.21
CA PRO A 357 1.30 -21.87 11.09
C PRO A 357 1.44 -23.11 11.99
N ALA A 358 2.17 -24.12 11.52
CA ALA A 358 2.25 -25.45 12.15
C ALA A 358 2.86 -25.42 13.57
N ALA A 359 3.78 -24.49 13.83
CA ALA A 359 4.48 -24.36 15.11
C ALA A 359 3.73 -23.51 16.16
N GLN A 360 2.50 -23.07 15.89
CA GLN A 360 1.80 -22.17 16.81
C GLN A 360 1.04 -22.93 17.90
N SER A 361 1.07 -22.37 19.11
CA SER A 361 0.35 -22.89 20.27
C SER A 361 -1.16 -22.88 20.08
N HIS A 362 -1.88 -23.70 20.87
CA HIS A 362 -3.34 -23.72 20.95
C HIS A 362 -3.95 -22.31 21.02
N THR A 363 -3.27 -21.39 21.71
CA THR A 363 -3.66 -19.99 21.88
C THR A 363 -3.72 -19.18 20.58
N TYR A 364 -2.91 -19.47 19.56
CA TYR A 364 -3.00 -18.77 18.27
C TYR A 364 -4.24 -19.21 17.49
N LYS A 365 -4.52 -20.52 17.50
CA LYS A 365 -5.72 -21.09 16.87
C LYS A 365 -7.00 -20.53 17.50
N GLU A 366 -7.06 -20.47 18.83
CA GLU A 366 -8.15 -19.80 19.56
C GLU A 366 -8.27 -18.32 19.16
N SER A 367 -7.14 -17.60 19.03
CA SER A 367 -7.16 -16.19 18.61
C SER A 367 -7.68 -16.00 17.19
N VAL A 368 -7.40 -16.92 16.26
CA VAL A 368 -7.98 -16.92 14.91
C VAL A 368 -9.49 -17.16 14.96
N VAL A 369 -9.95 -18.14 15.74
CA VAL A 369 -11.39 -18.42 15.92
C VAL A 369 -12.11 -17.20 16.49
N ASN A 370 -11.56 -16.57 17.53
CA ASN A 370 -12.13 -15.37 18.13
C ASN A 370 -12.22 -14.19 17.12
N LEU A 371 -11.24 -14.04 16.22
CA LEU A 371 -11.29 -13.03 15.16
C LEU A 371 -12.41 -13.31 14.15
N ILE A 372 -12.63 -14.58 13.80
CA ILE A 372 -13.71 -14.99 12.90
C ILE A 372 -15.07 -14.74 13.55
N GLU A 373 -15.25 -15.14 14.82
CA GLU A 373 -16.50 -14.95 15.56
C GLU A 373 -16.85 -13.47 15.81
N ALA A 374 -15.84 -12.61 15.94
CA ALA A 374 -16.01 -11.16 16.09
C ALA A 374 -16.26 -10.42 14.77
N SER A 375 -16.05 -11.09 13.64
CA SER A 375 -16.18 -10.52 12.30
C SER A 375 -17.58 -10.79 11.72
N GLU A 376 -18.06 -9.88 10.89
CA GLU A 376 -19.27 -10.12 10.08
C GLU A 376 -19.01 -11.08 8.91
N TYR A 377 -17.76 -11.50 8.70
CA TYR A 377 -17.29 -12.22 7.51
C TYR A 377 -17.18 -13.71 7.80
N GLU A 378 -17.47 -14.54 6.80
CA GLU A 378 -17.19 -15.97 6.92
C GLU A 378 -15.68 -16.24 7.03
N GLY A 379 -15.32 -17.25 7.82
CA GLY A 379 -13.92 -17.67 8.01
C GLY A 379 -13.57 -18.90 7.19
N TRP A 380 -12.51 -18.81 6.39
CA TRP A 380 -11.83 -19.96 5.79
C TRP A 380 -10.48 -20.15 6.48
N ILE A 381 -10.15 -21.38 6.86
CA ILE A 381 -8.94 -21.68 7.64
C ILE A 381 -8.12 -22.76 6.93
N TRP A 382 -6.83 -22.51 6.75
CA TRP A 382 -5.85 -23.51 6.36
C TRP A 382 -4.80 -23.70 7.46
N GLU A 383 -4.70 -24.91 7.98
CA GLU A 383 -3.62 -25.32 8.89
C GLU A 383 -2.39 -25.71 8.05
N ALA A 384 -1.28 -25.00 8.27
CA ALA A 384 0.00 -25.29 7.63
C ALA A 384 0.40 -26.76 7.83
N GLU A 385 1.15 -27.31 6.88
CA GLU A 385 1.51 -28.73 6.76
C GLU A 385 0.35 -29.69 6.41
N MET A 386 -0.91 -29.24 6.51
CA MET A 386 -2.04 -29.97 5.94
C MET A 386 -2.25 -29.58 4.48
N ALA A 387 -2.97 -30.43 3.73
CA ALA A 387 -3.42 -30.08 2.39
C ALA A 387 -4.29 -28.82 2.43
N MET A 388 -4.06 -27.90 1.49
CA MET A 388 -4.90 -26.70 1.34
C MET A 388 -6.35 -27.14 1.08
N PRO A 389 -7.33 -26.67 1.87
CA PRO A 389 -8.74 -26.92 1.60
C PRO A 389 -9.15 -26.31 0.25
N ASP A 390 -10.27 -26.79 -0.31
CA ASP A 390 -10.88 -26.12 -1.46
C ASP A 390 -11.14 -24.64 -1.13
N LEU A 391 -10.95 -23.78 -2.13
CA LEU A 391 -11.21 -22.35 -1.96
C LEU A 391 -12.69 -22.10 -1.61
N PRO A 392 -13.00 -21.01 -0.88
CA PRO A 392 -14.38 -20.66 -0.50
C PRO A 392 -15.33 -20.67 -1.68
N LYS A 393 -16.55 -21.19 -1.52
CA LYS A 393 -17.52 -21.26 -2.62
C LYS A 393 -17.85 -19.87 -3.15
N LEU A 394 -17.94 -19.73 -4.47
CA LEU A 394 -18.37 -18.49 -5.11
C LEU A 394 -19.79 -18.14 -4.65
N GLY A 395 -20.04 -16.86 -4.39
CA GLY A 395 -21.39 -16.39 -4.20
C GLY A 395 -22.16 -16.45 -5.51
N LEU A 396 -23.45 -16.77 -5.45
CA LEU A 396 -24.34 -16.49 -6.57
C LEU A 396 -24.45 -14.96 -6.66
N LEU A 397 -23.83 -14.36 -7.66
CA LEU A 397 -24.19 -13.01 -8.10
C LEU A 397 -25.68 -13.08 -8.47
N THR A 398 -26.57 -12.64 -7.57
CA THR A 398 -27.91 -12.26 -8.01
C THR A 398 -27.67 -11.09 -8.97
N THR A 399 -27.90 -11.35 -10.26
CA THR A 399 -27.87 -10.36 -11.31
C THR A 399 -29.03 -9.39 -11.10
N ASP A 400 -28.91 -8.50 -10.10
CA ASP A 400 -29.70 -7.27 -10.01
C ASP A 400 -29.22 -6.21 -11.03
N SER A 401 -28.37 -6.63 -11.98
CA SER A 401 -27.96 -5.85 -13.15
C SER A 401 -29.11 -5.59 -14.13
N GLU A 402 -30.23 -6.32 -14.05
CA GLU A 402 -31.41 -6.06 -14.90
C GLU A 402 -32.30 -4.91 -14.40
N ILE A 403 -32.14 -4.40 -13.17
CA ILE A 403 -33.05 -3.37 -12.62
C ILE A 403 -32.53 -1.93 -12.87
N LEU A 404 -31.28 -1.76 -13.28
CA LEU A 404 -30.71 -0.44 -13.59
C LEU A 404 -30.79 -0.03 -15.07
N GLU A 405 -31.13 -0.94 -15.99
CA GLU A 405 -31.25 -0.59 -17.42
C GLU A 405 -32.56 0.13 -17.75
N ASP A 406 -33.64 -0.10 -16.98
CA ASP A 406 -34.96 0.46 -17.30
C ASP A 406 -35.18 1.92 -16.85
N ASN A 407 -34.30 2.48 -16.00
CA ASN A 407 -34.42 3.86 -15.50
C ASN A 407 -33.26 4.79 -15.88
N LEU A 408 -32.33 4.37 -16.73
CA LEU A 408 -31.15 5.16 -17.11
C LEU A 408 -31.03 5.28 -18.62
N LYS A 409 -31.87 6.13 -19.24
CA LYS A 409 -31.55 6.67 -20.56
C LYS A 409 -30.51 7.80 -20.38
N PRO A 410 -29.34 7.73 -21.04
CA PRO A 410 -28.41 8.85 -21.10
C PRO A 410 -29.11 10.04 -21.74
N ASN A 411 -29.06 11.20 -21.07
CA ASN A 411 -29.55 12.44 -21.66
C ASN A 411 -28.49 12.93 -22.67
N GLU A 412 -28.58 12.50 -23.93
CA GLU A 412 -27.70 12.91 -25.05
C GLU A 412 -27.91 14.36 -25.51
N GLN A 413 -28.45 15.25 -24.67
CA GLN A 413 -28.67 16.66 -25.01
C GLN A 413 -27.82 17.60 -24.17
N LEU A 414 -26.51 17.46 -24.28
CA LEU A 414 -25.58 18.51 -23.89
C LEU A 414 -24.47 18.49 -24.93
N PHE A 415 -24.63 19.28 -26.00
CA PHE A 415 -23.62 20.03 -26.76
C PHE A 415 -24.16 20.36 -28.17
N ASP A 416 -25.14 21.27 -28.24
CA ASP A 416 -25.32 22.08 -29.45
C ASP A 416 -25.75 23.50 -29.09
N THR A 417 -24.79 24.32 -28.70
CA THR A 417 -24.89 25.80 -28.80
C THR A 417 -23.55 26.35 -29.25
N ASN A 418 -23.20 26.09 -30.50
CA ASN A 418 -22.29 26.93 -31.25
C ASN A 418 -22.59 26.82 -32.75
N ARG A 419 -23.55 27.64 -33.24
CA ARG A 419 -23.55 28.16 -34.61
C ARG A 419 -24.59 29.28 -34.81
N THR A 420 -24.06 30.41 -35.30
CA THR A 420 -24.70 31.52 -36.05
C THR A 420 -25.81 32.29 -35.33
N SER A 421 -25.67 33.58 -35.04
CA SER A 421 -25.29 34.70 -35.93
C SER A 421 -24.55 35.85 -35.24
#